data_AF-A0A257TGL0-F1
#
_entry.id   AF-A0A257TGL0-F1
#
_cell.length_a   1.000
_cell.length_b   1.000
_cell.length_c   1.000
_cell.angle_alpha   90.00
_cell.angle_beta   90.00
_cell.angle_gamma   90.00
#
_symmetry.space_group_name_H-M   'P 1'
#
loop_
_entity.id
_entity.type
_entity.pdbx_description
1 polymer ?
#
loop_
_entity_poly.entity_id
_entity_poly.type
_entity_poly.pdbx_seq_one_letter_code
_entity_poly.pdbx_strand_id
1 'polypeptide(L)'
;MKAMMKPALDNDDWQPCPPGLLGGMVQKARRRRRHEVLNRGLAAALLVVLTVWGGVFVASRHQGQGEFDFGGITCSRVRALMPEYMAGKLDVPTSESIRQHLAQCPDCGQLMERMRQQMPAAASMESGPPVIGEHRPGGVDSDLVPRWRDSFAVAVAD
;
A
#
# COMPACT_ATOMS: atom_id res chain seq x y z
N MET A 1 -41.33 -47.83 -53.05
CA MET A 1 -41.36 -46.90 -51.89
C MET A 1 -42.43 -47.39 -50.92
N LYS A 2 -42.06 -48.07 -49.84
CA LYS A 2 -43.00 -48.63 -48.84
C LYS A 2 -42.86 -47.79 -47.57
N ALA A 3 -43.93 -47.09 -47.18
CA ALA A 3 -43.99 -46.35 -45.93
C ALA A 3 -43.97 -47.32 -44.75
N MET A 4 -43.02 -47.12 -43.83
CA MET A 4 -42.90 -47.87 -42.59
C MET A 4 -43.83 -47.22 -41.56
N MET A 5 -45.06 -47.73 -41.48
CA MET A 5 -46.07 -47.35 -40.50
C MET A 5 -45.59 -47.87 -39.12
N LYS A 6 -45.25 -46.97 -38.21
CA LYS A 6 -44.96 -47.32 -36.81
C LYS A 6 -46.25 -47.90 -36.21
N PRO A 7 -46.26 -49.15 -35.72
CA PRO A 7 -47.44 -49.70 -35.07
C PRO A 7 -47.80 -48.80 -33.88
N ALA A 8 -49.09 -48.44 -33.79
CA ALA A 8 -49.64 -47.80 -32.62
C ALA A 8 -49.37 -48.74 -31.44
N LEU A 9 -48.63 -48.26 -30.44
CA LEU A 9 -48.45 -48.99 -29.20
C LEU A 9 -49.84 -49.13 -28.57
N ASP A 10 -50.29 -50.38 -28.43
CA ASP A 10 -51.49 -50.75 -27.67
C ASP A 10 -51.39 -50.11 -26.29
N ASN A 11 -52.39 -49.30 -25.93
CA ASN A 11 -52.35 -48.44 -24.73
C ASN A 11 -52.72 -49.19 -23.43
N ASP A 12 -52.85 -50.52 -23.46
CA ASP A 12 -53.54 -51.27 -22.40
C ASP A 12 -52.64 -52.01 -21.39
N ASP A 13 -51.32 -52.04 -21.59
CA ASP A 13 -50.39 -52.66 -20.62
C ASP A 13 -49.92 -51.68 -19.52
N TRP A 14 -50.85 -50.92 -18.96
CA TRP A 14 -50.58 -50.13 -17.75
C TRP A 14 -50.40 -51.04 -16.55
N GLN A 15 -49.14 -51.32 -16.21
CA GLN A 15 -48.83 -52.07 -14.99
C GLN A 15 -48.91 -51.17 -13.74
N PRO A 16 -49.47 -51.67 -12.62
CA PRO A 16 -49.49 -50.95 -11.37
C PRO A 16 -48.07 -50.66 -10.89
N CYS A 17 -47.80 -49.38 -10.59
CA CYS A 17 -46.47 -48.94 -10.18
C CYS A 17 -46.09 -49.56 -8.83
N PRO A 18 -44.90 -50.17 -8.68
CA PRO A 18 -44.47 -50.72 -7.41
C PRO A 18 -44.42 -49.63 -6.33
N PRO A 19 -44.92 -49.91 -5.11
CA PRO A 19 -44.99 -48.92 -4.06
C PRO A 19 -43.58 -48.39 -3.72
N GLY A 20 -43.45 -47.07 -3.60
CA GLY A 20 -42.21 -46.39 -3.24
C GLY A 20 -41.35 -45.90 -4.41
N LEU A 21 -41.56 -46.38 -5.64
CA LEU A 21 -40.78 -45.90 -6.81
C LEU A 21 -40.99 -44.40 -7.05
N LEU A 22 -42.25 -43.96 -7.08
CA LEU A 22 -42.63 -42.55 -7.21
C LEU A 22 -42.09 -41.71 -6.05
N GLY A 23 -42.17 -42.23 -4.81
CA GLY A 23 -41.65 -41.56 -3.62
C GLY A 23 -40.13 -41.31 -3.70
N GLY A 24 -39.37 -42.31 -4.16
CA GLY A 24 -37.92 -42.19 -4.36
C GLY A 24 -37.55 -41.13 -5.40
N MET A 25 -38.29 -41.02 -6.49
CA MET A 25 -38.07 -39.98 -7.51
C MET A 25 -38.36 -38.59 -6.96
N VAL A 26 -39.48 -38.41 -6.23
CA VAL A 26 -39.82 -37.12 -5.59
C VAL A 26 -38.79 -36.73 -4.53
N GLN A 27 -38.32 -37.67 -3.72
CA GLN A 27 -37.31 -37.40 -2.69
C GLN A 27 -35.95 -37.03 -3.31
N LYS A 28 -35.54 -37.70 -4.39
CA LYS A 28 -34.32 -37.37 -5.14
C LYS A 28 -34.41 -35.99 -5.79
N ALA A 29 -35.56 -35.65 -6.39
CA ALA A 29 -35.81 -34.33 -6.96
C ALA A 29 -35.77 -33.22 -5.89
N ARG A 30 -36.42 -33.44 -4.74
CA ARG A 30 -36.36 -32.50 -3.60
C ARG A 30 -34.94 -32.32 -3.08
N ARG A 31 -34.14 -33.39 -2.99
CA ARG A 31 -32.74 -33.31 -2.54
C ARG A 31 -31.90 -32.45 -3.48
N ARG A 32 -32.01 -32.65 -4.80
CA ARG A 32 -31.30 -31.81 -5.79
C ARG A 32 -31.67 -30.33 -5.66
N ARG A 33 -32.98 -30.03 -5.55
CA ARG A 33 -33.46 -28.65 -5.40
C ARG A 33 -32.93 -27.99 -4.11
N ARG A 34 -32.86 -28.73 -3.01
CA ARG A 34 -32.25 -28.23 -1.76
C ARG A 34 -30.76 -27.92 -1.93
N HIS A 35 -30.01 -28.80 -2.58
CA HIS A 35 -28.59 -28.56 -2.86
C HIS A 35 -28.37 -27.32 -3.73
N GLU A 36 -29.18 -27.10 -4.76
CA GLU A 36 -29.07 -25.91 -5.61
C GLU A 36 -29.35 -24.61 -4.83
N VAL A 37 -30.38 -24.59 -3.98
CA VAL A 37 -30.71 -23.41 -3.16
C VAL A 37 -29.60 -23.13 -2.14
N LEU A 38 -29.09 -24.16 -1.47
CA LEU A 38 -27.99 -24.02 -0.51
C LEU A 38 -26.70 -23.53 -1.18
N ASN A 39 -26.33 -24.11 -2.33
CA ASN A 39 -25.13 -23.70 -3.06
C ASN A 39 -25.22 -22.25 -3.56
N ARG A 40 -26.41 -21.81 -4.01
CA ARG A 40 -26.63 -20.39 -4.39
C ARG A 40 -26.49 -19.45 -3.19
N GLY A 41 -27.04 -19.84 -2.03
CA GLY A 41 -26.89 -19.08 -0.79
C GLY A 41 -25.42 -18.95 -0.35
N LEU A 42 -24.67 -20.06 -0.40
CA LEU A 42 -23.25 -20.08 -0.05
C LEU A 42 -22.42 -19.19 -0.99
N ALA A 43 -22.64 -19.27 -2.30
CA ALA A 43 -21.93 -18.45 -3.27
C ALA A 43 -22.17 -16.94 -3.05
N ALA A 44 -23.41 -16.54 -2.78
CA ALA A 44 -23.74 -15.15 -2.46
C ALA A 44 -23.06 -14.67 -1.16
N ALA A 45 -23.06 -15.50 -0.11
CA ALA A 45 -22.41 -15.17 1.15
C ALA A 45 -20.89 -14.98 0.99
N LEU A 46 -20.22 -15.87 0.24
CA LEU A 46 -18.78 -15.77 -0.02
C LEU A 46 -18.43 -14.50 -0.79
N LEU A 47 -19.24 -14.10 -1.77
CA LEU A 47 -19.02 -12.84 -2.51
C LEU A 47 -19.11 -11.62 -1.59
N VAL A 48 -20.08 -11.58 -0.69
CA VAL A 48 -20.20 -10.47 0.29
C VAL A 48 -19.01 -10.44 1.23
N VAL A 49 -18.55 -11.60 1.72
CA VAL A 49 -17.36 -11.65 2.59
C VAL A 49 -16.11 -11.17 1.83
N LEU A 50 -15.92 -11.60 0.58
CA LEU A 50 -14.77 -11.18 -0.23
C LEU A 50 -14.80 -9.68 -0.56
N THR A 51 -15.96 -9.09 -0.84
CA THR A 51 -16.05 -7.65 -1.13
C THR A 51 -15.81 -6.81 0.11
N VAL A 52 -16.39 -7.19 1.26
CA VAL A 52 -16.17 -6.50 2.53
C VAL A 52 -14.70 -6.63 2.97
N TRP A 53 -14.17 -7.85 2.96
CA TRP A 53 -12.79 -8.09 3.39
C TRP A 53 -11.77 -7.46 2.44
N GLY A 54 -12.00 -7.56 1.13
CA GLY A 54 -11.19 -6.89 0.11
C GLY A 54 -11.23 -5.37 0.25
N GLY A 55 -12.40 -4.78 0.50
CA GLY A 55 -12.55 -3.35 0.74
C GLY A 55 -11.79 -2.87 1.99
N VAL A 56 -11.92 -3.59 3.11
CA VAL A 56 -11.18 -3.29 4.35
C VAL A 56 -9.68 -3.46 4.17
N PHE A 57 -9.23 -4.49 3.45
CA PHE A 57 -7.81 -4.72 3.19
C PHE A 57 -7.19 -3.60 2.33
N VAL A 58 -7.89 -3.17 1.29
CA VAL A 58 -7.44 -2.06 0.44
C VAL A 58 -7.44 -0.74 1.22
N ALA A 59 -8.48 -0.47 2.01
CA ALA A 59 -8.54 0.72 2.85
C ALA A 59 -7.44 0.74 3.92
N SER A 60 -7.17 -0.41 4.56
CA SER A 60 -6.12 -0.54 5.58
C SER A 60 -4.71 -0.46 4.99
N ARG A 61 -4.48 -0.91 3.75
CA ARG A 61 -3.22 -0.64 3.03
C ARG A 61 -2.99 0.85 2.82
N HIS A 62 -4.05 1.64 2.62
CA HIS A 62 -3.96 3.10 2.55
C HIS A 62 -3.83 3.75 3.94
N GLN A 63 -4.46 3.22 4.99
CA GLN A 63 -4.33 3.72 6.37
C GLN A 63 -3.05 3.26 7.09
N GLY A 64 -2.32 2.28 6.55
CA GLY A 64 -1.08 1.75 7.13
C GLY A 64 0.11 2.71 7.09
N GLN A 65 -0.03 3.87 6.44
CA GLN A 65 0.81 5.03 6.70
C GLN A 65 0.00 6.01 7.53
N GLY A 66 -0.31 5.64 8.78
CA GLY A 66 -0.63 6.66 9.77
C GLY A 66 0.54 7.63 9.75
N GLU A 67 0.30 8.82 9.20
CA GLU A 67 1.35 9.81 9.05
C GLU A 67 1.86 10.13 10.44
N PHE A 68 3.06 9.63 10.74
CA PHE A 68 3.67 9.90 12.02
C PHE A 68 3.92 11.40 12.09
N ASP A 69 3.21 12.04 13.01
CA ASP A 69 3.33 13.45 13.26
C ASP A 69 4.44 13.66 14.30
N PHE A 70 5.66 13.81 13.80
CA PHE A 70 6.82 14.18 14.60
C PHE A 70 7.09 15.66 14.41
N GLY A 71 7.00 16.45 15.49
CA GLY A 71 7.26 17.89 15.43
C GLY A 71 6.16 18.73 14.76
N GLY A 72 4.92 18.22 14.73
CA GLY A 72 3.77 18.94 14.16
C GLY A 72 3.73 18.92 12.63
N ILE A 73 4.52 18.04 11.99
CA ILE A 73 4.59 17.88 10.54
C ILE A 73 4.59 16.40 10.16
N THR A 74 3.79 16.09 9.16
CA THR A 74 3.63 14.73 8.65
C THR A 74 4.73 14.35 7.65
N CYS A 75 4.99 13.04 7.51
CA CYS A 75 5.98 12.54 6.55
C CYS A 75 5.71 13.03 5.12
N SER A 76 4.46 13.07 4.64
CA SER A 76 4.19 13.53 3.26
C SER A 76 4.52 15.01 3.08
N ARG A 77 4.25 15.83 4.10
CA ARG A 77 4.57 17.26 4.08
C ARG A 77 6.08 17.49 4.09
N VAL A 78 6.83 16.74 4.91
CA VAL A 78 8.29 16.78 4.92
C VAL A 78 8.87 16.39 3.55
N ARG A 79 8.35 15.34 2.91
CA ARG A 79 8.77 14.93 1.56
C ARG A 79 8.52 16.01 0.52
N ALA A 80 7.37 16.68 0.59
CA ALA A 80 7.03 17.77 -0.33
C ALA A 80 7.95 19.00 -0.16
N LEU A 81 8.32 19.33 1.08
CA LEU A 81 9.17 20.49 1.39
C LEU A 81 10.67 20.19 1.35
N MET A 82 11.08 18.93 1.20
CA MET A 82 12.49 18.52 1.21
C MET A 82 13.38 19.27 0.20
N PRO A 83 12.96 19.50 -1.07
CA PRO A 83 13.78 20.26 -2.02
C PRO A 83 14.00 21.71 -1.58
N GLU A 84 12.98 22.37 -1.04
CA GLU A 84 13.06 23.74 -0.54
C GLU A 84 13.91 23.85 0.73
N TYR A 85 13.80 22.84 1.60
CA TYR A 85 14.65 22.69 2.80
C TYR A 85 16.13 22.56 2.40
N MET A 86 16.45 21.67 1.46
CA MET A 86 17.82 21.50 0.95
C MET A 86 18.36 22.74 0.24
N ALA A 87 17.48 23.52 -0.39
CA ALA A 87 17.82 24.79 -1.02
C ALA A 87 17.93 25.97 -0.02
N GLY A 88 17.65 25.75 1.27
CA GLY A 88 17.65 26.81 2.29
C GLY A 88 16.59 27.89 2.08
N LYS A 89 15.47 27.55 1.42
CA LYS A 89 14.41 28.51 1.04
C LYS A 89 13.22 28.56 1.99
N LEU A 90 13.18 27.65 2.97
CA LEU A 90 12.09 27.59 3.95
C LEU A 90 12.27 28.63 5.05
N ASP A 91 11.15 29.05 5.62
CA ASP A 91 11.13 29.86 6.82
C ASP A 91 11.72 29.10 8.02
N VAL A 92 12.17 29.85 9.03
CA VAL A 92 12.82 29.31 10.23
C VAL A 92 11.92 28.31 10.98
N PRO A 93 10.63 28.61 11.28
CA PRO A 93 9.81 27.65 12.03
C PRO A 93 9.55 26.36 11.26
N THR A 94 9.27 26.43 9.95
CA THR A 94 9.10 25.22 9.12
C THR A 94 10.38 24.40 9.04
N SER A 95 11.53 25.06 8.94
CA SER A 95 12.84 24.38 8.93
C SER A 95 13.12 23.65 10.24
N GLU A 96 12.68 24.19 11.38
CA GLU A 96 12.83 23.56 12.69
C GLU A 96 11.91 22.34 12.84
N SER A 97 10.64 22.42 12.41
CA SER A 97 9.74 21.27 12.38
C SER A 97 10.29 20.12 11.52
N ILE A 98 10.85 20.43 10.35
CA ILE A 98 11.50 19.42 9.49
C ILE A 98 12.72 18.82 10.18
N ARG A 99 13.55 19.64 10.83
CA ARG A 99 14.72 19.17 11.58
C ARG A 99 14.32 18.22 12.71
N GLN A 100 13.31 18.58 13.50
CA GLN A 100 12.78 17.72 14.57
C GLN A 100 12.21 16.41 14.02
N HIS A 101 11.49 16.48 12.91
CA HIS A 101 10.95 15.29 12.25
C HIS A 101 12.04 14.34 11.76
N LEU A 102 13.09 14.87 11.11
CA LEU A 102 14.21 14.07 10.61
C LEU A 102 15.01 13.40 11.73
N ALA A 103 15.05 13.99 12.92
CA ALA A 103 15.68 13.38 14.09
C ALA A 103 14.93 12.14 14.60
N GLN A 104 13.62 12.03 14.31
CA GLN A 104 12.76 10.96 14.82
C GLN A 104 12.34 9.96 13.73
N CYS A 105 12.30 10.38 12.47
CA CYS A 105 11.86 9.57 11.34
C CYS A 105 13.04 9.08 10.48
N PRO A 106 13.44 7.79 10.61
CA PRO A 106 14.56 7.24 9.82
C PRO A 106 14.28 7.23 8.32
N ASP A 107 13.03 7.04 7.90
CA ASP A 107 12.65 7.01 6.48
C ASP A 107 12.89 8.36 5.78
N CYS A 108 12.53 9.45 6.46
CA CYS A 108 12.75 10.81 5.95
C CYS A 108 14.25 11.16 5.95
N GLY A 109 15.01 10.67 6.94
CA GLY A 109 16.48 10.79 6.96
C GLY A 109 17.15 10.10 5.76
N GLN A 110 16.76 8.86 5.46
CA GLN A 110 17.27 8.13 4.30
C GLN A 110 16.87 8.78 2.96
N LEU A 111 15.68 9.38 2.88
CA LEU A 111 15.26 10.13 1.70
C LEU A 111 16.17 11.34 1.46
N MET A 112 16.41 12.14 2.51
CA MET A 112 17.30 13.30 2.41
C MET A 112 18.69 12.91 1.91
N GLU A 113 19.27 11.83 2.45
CA GLU A 113 20.59 11.37 2.05
C GLU A 113 20.62 10.92 0.57
N ARG A 114 19.59 10.21 0.11
CA ARG A 114 19.45 9.87 -1.32
C ARG A 114 19.36 11.11 -2.21
N MET A 115 18.60 12.13 -1.80
CA MET A 115 18.51 13.38 -2.55
C MET A 115 19.84 14.13 -2.58
N ARG A 116 20.60 14.13 -1.49
CA ARG A 116 21.94 14.72 -1.42
C ARG A 116 22.91 14.04 -2.38
N GLN A 117 22.86 12.72 -2.50
CA GLN A 117 23.70 11.96 -3.44
C GLN A 117 23.31 12.21 -4.91
N GLN A 118 22.05 12.51 -5.17
CA GLN A 118 21.54 12.81 -6.52
C GLN A 118 21.83 14.24 -6.96
N MET A 119 22.06 15.18 -6.04
CA MET A 119 22.55 16.50 -6.39
C MET A 119 24.03 16.35 -6.73
N PRO A 120 24.42 16.37 -8.03
CA PRO A 120 25.83 16.39 -8.38
C PRO A 120 26.43 17.56 -7.64
N ALA A 121 27.54 17.32 -6.92
CA ALA A 121 28.22 18.35 -6.18
C ALA A 121 28.49 19.51 -7.14
N ALA A 122 27.65 20.55 -7.09
CA ALA A 122 27.79 21.74 -7.92
C ALA A 122 29.14 22.45 -7.63
N ALA A 123 29.85 21.97 -6.61
CA ALA A 123 31.17 22.36 -6.16
C ALA A 123 32.35 21.75 -6.97
N SER A 124 32.16 20.97 -8.03
CA SER A 124 33.29 20.61 -8.91
C SER A 124 33.53 21.60 -10.06
N MET A 125 32.76 22.69 -10.19
CA MET A 125 32.90 23.66 -11.28
C MET A 125 33.40 25.06 -10.87
N GLU A 126 33.96 25.23 -9.66
CA GLU A 126 34.70 26.46 -9.31
C GLU A 126 36.14 26.12 -8.85
N SER A 127 36.91 25.48 -9.74
CA SER A 127 38.38 25.57 -9.70
C SER A 127 38.81 26.89 -10.38
N GLY A 128 38.35 28.02 -9.84
CA GLY A 128 38.87 29.34 -10.22
C GLY A 128 40.26 29.54 -9.61
N PRO A 129 41.26 30.02 -10.36
CA PRO A 129 42.64 30.18 -9.88
C PRO A 129 42.73 31.16 -8.68
N PRO A 130 43.79 31.03 -7.84
CA PRO A 130 43.94 31.80 -6.62
C PRO A 130 44.05 33.30 -6.93
N VAL A 131 43.06 34.08 -6.48
CA VAL A 131 43.22 35.53 -6.36
C VAL A 131 44.09 35.77 -5.12
N ILE A 132 45.39 35.95 -5.37
CA ILE A 132 46.36 36.48 -4.41
C ILE A 132 46.01 37.97 -4.24
N GLY A 133 45.47 38.37 -3.09
CA GLY A 133 45.14 39.77 -2.85
C GLY A 133 44.56 40.07 -1.47
N GLU A 134 45.48 40.37 -0.53
CA GLU A 134 45.34 41.30 0.60
C GLU A 134 44.38 40.99 1.77
N HIS A 135 45.01 40.42 2.81
CA HIS A 135 44.95 40.81 4.23
C HIS A 135 43.81 41.76 4.66
N ARG A 136 42.81 41.21 5.38
CA ARG A 136 41.94 42.00 6.27
C ARG A 136 41.89 41.35 7.66
N PRO A 137 42.57 41.91 8.67
CA PRO A 137 42.42 41.49 10.06
C PRO A 137 41.14 42.10 10.64
N GLY A 138 40.28 41.26 11.21
CA GLY A 138 39.04 41.66 11.87
C GLY A 138 38.32 40.43 12.38
N GLY A 139 38.86 39.84 13.44
CA GLY A 139 38.34 38.64 14.07
C GLY A 139 36.91 38.80 14.58
N VAL A 140 36.08 37.81 14.29
CA VAL A 140 34.90 37.47 15.05
C VAL A 140 34.90 35.97 15.29
N ASP A 141 34.81 35.60 16.57
CA ASP A 141 35.01 34.29 17.14
C ASP A 141 34.12 33.22 16.51
N SER A 142 34.75 32.15 16.00
CA SER A 142 34.11 31.04 15.30
C SER A 142 33.81 29.83 16.20
N ASP A 143 33.68 30.03 17.51
CA ASP A 143 33.56 28.95 18.50
C ASP A 143 32.13 28.41 18.70
N LEU A 144 31.19 28.67 17.78
CA LEU A 144 29.79 28.26 17.90
C LEU A 144 29.32 27.35 16.75
N VAL A 145 30.17 26.42 16.30
CA VAL A 145 29.71 25.29 15.48
C VAL A 145 29.32 24.13 16.41
N PRO A 146 28.04 23.74 16.52
CA PRO A 146 27.63 22.67 17.42
C PRO A 146 28.06 21.30 16.89
N ARG A 147 28.70 20.52 17.77
CA ARG A 147 29.34 19.22 17.56
C ARG A 147 28.35 18.04 17.48
N TRP A 148 27.34 18.11 16.62
CA TRP A 148 26.32 17.03 16.50
C TRP A 148 26.70 15.92 15.50
N ARG A 149 27.88 15.98 14.88
CA ARG A 149 28.27 15.10 13.77
C ARG A 149 28.74 13.70 14.21
N ASP A 150 29.01 13.48 15.50
CA ASP A 150 29.65 12.26 15.98
C ASP A 150 28.67 11.25 16.64
N SER A 151 27.39 11.59 16.84
CA SER A 151 26.48 10.76 17.64
C SER A 151 25.72 9.67 16.88
N PHE A 152 25.91 9.51 15.57
CA PHE A 152 25.15 8.52 14.77
C PHE A 152 25.90 7.21 14.48
N ALA A 153 27.10 7.00 15.04
CA ALA A 153 27.93 5.84 14.69
C ALA A 153 27.74 4.58 15.58
N VAL A 154 26.76 4.54 16.51
CA VAL A 154 26.59 3.36 17.37
C VAL A 154 25.17 2.81 17.28
N ALA A 155 25.09 1.51 16.95
CA ALA A 155 23.97 0.58 17.06
C ALA A 155 23.25 0.19 15.75
N VAL A 156 23.91 -0.65 14.93
CA VAL A 156 23.24 -1.75 14.22
C VAL A 156 24.12 -3.00 14.37
N ALA A 157 23.92 -3.72 15.46
CA ALA A 157 24.39 -5.09 15.66
C ALA A 157 23.41 -5.79 16.61
N ASP A 158 22.35 -6.37 16.02
CA ASP A 158 21.74 -7.67 16.35
C ASP A 158 20.56 -7.93 15.39
#